data_AF-A0A5B2WY71-F1
#
_entry.id   AF-A0A5B2WY71-F1
#
_cell.length_a   1.000
_cell.length_b   1.000
_cell.length_c   1.000
_cell.angle_alpha   90.00
_cell.angle_beta   90.00
_cell.angle_gamma   90.00
#
_symmetry.space_group_name_H-M   'P 1'
#
loop_
_entity.id
_entity.type
_entity.pdbx_description
1 polymer ?
#
loop_
_entity_poly.entity_id
_entity_poly.type
_entity_poly.pdbx_seq_one_letter_code
_entity_poly.pdbx_strand_id
1 'polypeptide(L)'
;MGTRSMVTEGVAEQARRLRQVTAALAWQPDAQLSYLRNLGPAALVDELAFRFEDAYLALPDLRRHGLVSDDATWLLVAIDTQFEAMSNGRISLWSEKSLVASAEWQRIRHLARQAVTLLARQCADTED
;
A
#
# COMPACT_ATOMS: atom_id res chain seq x y z
N MET A 1 -16.26 19.05 -24.45
CA MET A 1 -14.81 18.94 -24.15
C MET A 1 -14.66 19.00 -22.64
N GLY A 2 -14.29 17.90 -21.97
CA GLY A 2 -14.16 17.87 -20.50
C GLY A 2 -13.83 16.50 -19.90
N THR A 3 -14.12 15.42 -20.61
CA THR A 3 -13.93 14.04 -20.12
C THR A 3 -12.47 13.60 -20.00
N ARG A 4 -11.55 14.14 -20.81
CA ARG A 4 -10.14 13.71 -20.82
C ARG A 4 -9.30 14.26 -19.66
N SER A 5 -9.67 15.42 -19.10
CA SER A 5 -8.99 16.01 -17.92
C SER A 5 -9.45 15.40 -16.60
N MET A 6 -10.73 15.03 -16.47
CA MET A 6 -11.23 14.41 -15.22
C MET A 6 -10.74 12.98 -15.04
N VAL A 7 -10.60 12.22 -16.15
CA VAL A 7 -10.07 10.85 -16.11
C VAL A 7 -8.59 10.83 -15.71
N THR A 8 -7.80 11.78 -16.21
CA THR A 8 -6.37 11.86 -15.88
C THR A 8 -6.12 12.31 -14.43
N GLU A 9 -6.96 13.21 -13.90
CA GLU A 9 -6.88 13.65 -12.50
C GLU A 9 -7.26 12.54 -11.50
N GLY A 10 -8.30 11.76 -11.81
CA GLY A 10 -8.73 10.63 -10.98
C GLY A 10 -7.67 9.52 -10.89
N VAL A 11 -7.05 9.18 -12.02
CA VAL A 11 -6.00 8.14 -12.08
C VAL A 11 -4.73 8.60 -11.34
N ALA A 12 -4.34 9.87 -11.47
CA ALA A 12 -3.20 10.42 -10.73
C ALA A 12 -3.44 10.40 -9.21
N GLU A 13 -4.65 10.70 -8.75
CA GLU A 13 -5.00 10.63 -7.33
C GLU A 13 -4.96 9.19 -6.81
N GLN A 14 -5.46 8.23 -7.59
CA GLN A 14 -5.34 6.80 -7.24
C GLN A 14 -3.88 6.36 -7.11
N ALA A 15 -3.00 6.80 -8.02
CA ALA A 15 -1.57 6.51 -7.93
C ALA A 15 -0.92 7.11 -6.66
N ARG A 16 -1.26 8.35 -6.31
CA ARG A 16 -0.79 8.98 -5.07
C ARG A 16 -1.27 8.22 -3.85
N ARG A 17 -2.54 7.83 -3.82
CA ARG A 17 -3.14 7.07 -2.73
C ARG A 17 -2.46 5.73 -2.55
N LEU A 18 -2.28 4.96 -3.62
CA LEU A 18 -1.58 3.67 -3.59
C LEU A 18 -0.15 3.83 -3.03
N ARG A 19 0.58 4.86 -3.49
CA ARG A 19 1.92 5.15 -2.98
C ARG A 19 1.90 5.50 -1.49
N GLN A 20 0.96 6.32 -1.04
CA GLN A 20 0.85 6.74 0.36
C GLN A 20 0.59 5.57 1.30
N VAL A 21 -0.39 4.70 0.98
CA VAL A 21 -0.70 3.55 1.83
C VAL A 21 0.42 2.51 1.80
N THR A 22 1.08 2.31 0.65
CA THR A 22 2.27 1.45 0.57
C THR A 22 3.43 2.03 1.39
N ALA A 23 3.60 3.36 1.43
CA ALA A 23 4.58 4.01 2.29
C ALA A 23 4.28 3.83 3.77
N ALA A 24 2.99 3.88 4.17
CA ALA A 24 2.59 3.59 5.53
C ALA A 24 2.94 2.14 5.95
N LEU A 25 2.80 1.18 5.03
CA LEU A 25 3.22 -0.20 5.27
C LEU A 25 4.74 -0.35 5.41
N ALA A 26 5.55 0.56 4.86
CA ALA A 26 7.01 0.50 4.88
C ALA A 26 7.64 1.06 6.16
N TRP A 27 6.87 1.81 6.96
CA TRP A 27 7.32 2.45 8.18
C TRP A 27 7.79 1.47 9.27
N GLN A 28 8.53 1.98 10.24
CA GLN A 28 8.85 1.22 11.45
C GLN A 28 7.58 1.01 12.30
N PRO A 29 7.51 -0.06 13.11
CA PRO A 29 6.32 -0.38 13.89
C PRO A 29 5.77 0.78 14.72
N ASP A 30 6.63 1.55 15.40
CA ASP A 30 6.19 2.68 16.24
C ASP A 30 5.50 3.80 15.45
N ALA A 31 5.94 4.03 14.20
CA ALA A 31 5.31 4.98 13.31
C ALA A 31 3.98 4.45 12.76
N GLN A 32 3.88 3.15 12.48
CA GLN A 32 2.63 2.50 12.09
C GLN A 32 1.59 2.57 13.22
N LEU A 33 2.01 2.29 14.46
CA LEU A 33 1.15 2.41 15.65
C LEU A 33 0.73 3.86 15.92
N SER A 34 1.66 4.80 15.79
CA SER A 34 1.34 6.23 15.91
C SER A 34 0.33 6.68 14.86
N TYR A 35 0.47 6.20 13.61
CA TYR A 35 -0.48 6.47 12.54
C TYR A 35 -1.87 5.92 12.86
N LEU A 36 -1.97 4.66 13.29
CA LEU A 36 -3.25 4.05 13.68
C LEU A 36 -3.94 4.83 14.81
N ARG A 37 -3.20 5.22 15.85
CA ARG A 37 -3.73 6.04 16.95
C ARG A 37 -4.27 7.39 16.46
N ASN A 38 -3.63 7.99 15.46
CA ASN A 38 -4.08 9.24 14.87
C ASN A 38 -5.32 9.10 13.99
N LEU A 39 -5.60 7.90 13.46
CA LEU A 39 -6.86 7.63 12.73
C LEU A 39 -8.07 7.57 13.66
N GLY A 40 -7.85 7.17 14.91
CA GLY A 40 -8.86 7.19 15.96
C GLY A 40 -8.81 5.96 16.87
N PRO A 41 -9.57 5.96 17.98
CA PRO A 41 -9.52 4.90 18.99
C PRO A 41 -10.07 3.54 18.51
N ALA A 42 -10.78 3.50 17.39
CA ALA A 42 -11.30 2.28 16.79
C ALA A 42 -10.39 1.72 15.68
N ALA A 43 -9.30 2.40 15.32
CA ALA A 43 -8.39 1.93 14.29
C ALA A 43 -7.54 0.78 14.84
N LEU A 44 -7.74 -0.41 14.28
CA LEU A 44 -7.01 -1.62 14.62
C LEU A 44 -5.90 -1.88 13.59
N VAL A 45 -5.05 -2.89 13.86
CA VAL A 45 -3.89 -3.20 13.00
C VAL A 45 -4.30 -3.63 11.58
N ASP A 46 -5.47 -4.23 11.43
CA ASP A 46 -6.08 -4.60 10.14
C ASP A 46 -6.40 -3.38 9.25
N GLU A 47 -6.61 -2.18 9.82
CA GLU A 47 -6.81 -0.94 9.06
C GLU A 47 -5.64 -0.63 8.11
N LEU A 48 -4.41 -1.04 8.44
CA LEU A 48 -3.27 -0.93 7.53
C LEU A 48 -3.45 -1.79 6.28
N ALA A 49 -3.99 -3.00 6.43
CA ALA A 49 -4.30 -3.90 5.31
C ALA A 49 -5.50 -3.36 4.53
N PHE A 50 -6.60 -3.00 5.20
CA PHE A 50 -7.79 -2.47 4.52
C PHE A 50 -7.51 -1.23 3.67
N ARG A 51 -6.71 -0.28 4.19
CA ARG A 51 -6.32 0.90 3.40
C ARG A 51 -5.48 0.55 2.18
N PHE A 52 -4.62 -0.46 2.32
CA PHE A 52 -3.82 -0.95 1.20
C PHE A 52 -4.71 -1.65 0.16
N GLU A 53 -5.53 -2.62 0.58
CA GLU A 53 -6.45 -3.37 -0.28
C GLU A 53 -7.37 -2.43 -1.08
N ASP A 54 -7.95 -1.43 -0.42
CA ASP A 54 -8.82 -0.46 -1.09
C ASP A 54 -8.09 0.37 -2.17
N ALA A 55 -6.84 0.76 -1.94
CA ALA A 55 -6.04 1.43 -2.95
C ALA A 55 -5.52 0.47 -4.03
N TYR A 56 -5.26 -0.79 -3.67
CA TYR A 56 -4.76 -1.83 -4.55
C TYR A 56 -5.78 -2.20 -5.64
N LEU A 57 -7.08 -2.02 -5.40
CA LEU A 57 -8.13 -2.19 -6.41
C LEU A 57 -7.93 -1.32 -7.66
N ALA A 58 -7.21 -0.19 -7.55
CA ALA A 58 -6.88 0.67 -8.69
C ALA A 58 -5.72 0.13 -9.55
N LEU A 59 -4.95 -0.85 -9.06
CA LEU A 59 -3.72 -1.33 -9.70
C LEU A 59 -3.90 -1.72 -11.19
N PRO A 60 -4.96 -2.46 -11.61
CA PRO A 60 -5.14 -2.80 -13.01
C PRO A 60 -5.29 -1.58 -13.92
N ASP A 61 -5.92 -0.50 -13.42
CA ASP A 61 -6.10 0.75 -14.15
C ASP A 61 -4.78 1.52 -14.22
N LEU A 62 -4.08 1.65 -13.09
CA LEU A 62 -2.78 2.32 -13.00
C LEU A 62 -1.73 1.67 -13.92
N ARG A 63 -1.73 0.32 -14.02
CA ARG A 63 -0.88 -0.42 -14.97
C ARG A 63 -1.23 -0.12 -16.42
N ARG A 64 -2.53 -0.10 -16.77
CA ARG A 64 -2.99 0.25 -18.13
C ARG A 64 -2.58 1.67 -18.53
N HIS A 65 -2.40 2.56 -17.56
CA HIS A 65 -1.92 3.93 -17.75
C HIS A 65 -0.40 4.11 -17.62
N GLY A 66 0.37 3.02 -17.40
CA GLY A 66 1.83 3.08 -17.29
C GLY A 66 2.35 3.74 -16.02
N LEU A 67 1.49 3.98 -15.02
CA LEU A 67 1.87 4.63 -13.75
C LEU A 67 2.45 3.67 -12.71
N VAL A 68 2.35 2.36 -12.97
CA VAL A 68 2.93 1.30 -12.16
C VAL A 68 3.64 0.31 -13.07
N SER A 69 4.96 0.18 -12.92
CA SER A 69 5.77 -0.82 -13.63
C SER A 69 5.39 -2.26 -13.25
N ASP A 70 5.80 -3.22 -14.07
CA ASP A 70 5.66 -4.65 -13.74
C ASP A 70 6.42 -5.04 -12.46
N ASP A 71 7.63 -4.53 -12.22
CA ASP A 71 8.37 -4.82 -10.99
C ASP A 71 7.64 -4.33 -9.73
N ALA A 72 7.11 -3.10 -9.77
CA ALA A 72 6.27 -2.57 -8.69
C ALA A 72 4.98 -3.40 -8.53
N THR A 73 4.38 -3.84 -9.64
CA THR A 73 3.20 -4.72 -9.63
C THR A 73 3.48 -6.02 -8.88
N TRP A 74 4.61 -6.69 -9.18
CA TRP A 74 5.00 -7.93 -8.51
C TRP A 74 5.11 -7.76 -6.98
N LEU A 75 5.67 -6.65 -6.53
CA LEU A 75 5.80 -6.36 -5.09
C LEU A 75 4.45 -6.06 -4.43
N LEU A 76 3.57 -5.32 -5.11
CA LEU A 76 2.22 -5.01 -4.61
C LEU A 76 1.37 -6.29 -4.50
N VAL A 77 1.43 -7.16 -5.50
CA VAL A 77 0.78 -8.49 -5.46
C VAL A 77 1.33 -9.32 -4.31
N ALA A 78 2.65 -9.31 -4.09
CA ALA A 78 3.26 -10.06 -2.99
C ALA A 78 2.82 -9.55 -1.59
N ILE A 79 2.53 -8.25 -1.44
CA ILE A 79 1.97 -7.69 -0.21
C ILE A 79 0.52 -8.18 -0.03
N ASP A 80 -0.30 -8.07 -1.07
CA ASP A 80 -1.70 -8.51 -1.08
C ASP A 80 -1.82 -10.01 -0.71
N THR A 81 -1.07 -10.87 -1.39
CA THR A 81 -1.00 -12.31 -1.08
C THR A 81 -0.54 -12.58 0.36
N GLN A 82 0.36 -11.75 0.91
CA GLN A 82 0.81 -11.90 2.29
C GLN A 82 -0.32 -11.55 3.28
N PHE A 83 -1.14 -10.54 3.00
CA PHE A 83 -2.32 -10.23 3.81
C PHE A 83 -3.37 -11.33 3.74
N GLU A 84 -3.67 -11.84 2.54
CA GLU A 84 -4.58 -12.99 2.38
C GLU A 84 -4.13 -14.20 3.22
N ALA A 85 -2.83 -14.51 3.21
CA ALA A 85 -2.27 -15.59 4.01
C ALA A 85 -2.40 -15.35 5.54
N MET A 86 -2.35 -14.10 5.99
CA MET A 86 -2.53 -13.73 7.39
C MET A 86 -4.00 -13.78 7.83
N SER A 87 -4.93 -13.56 6.92
CA SER A 87 -6.38 -13.63 7.16
C SER A 87 -6.90 -15.07 7.31
N ASN A 88 -6.17 -16.07 6.83
CA ASN A 88 -6.55 -17.49 6.90
C ASN A 88 -6.31 -18.11 8.29
N GLY A 89 -7.13 -17.70 9.28
CA GLY A 89 -7.22 -18.34 10.60
C GLY A 89 -6.19 -17.88 11.64
N ARG A 90 -5.41 -16.82 11.35
CA ARG A 90 -4.33 -16.33 12.23
C ARG A 90 -4.68 -14.98 12.87
N ILE A 91 -5.81 -14.93 13.60
CA ILE A 91 -6.31 -13.71 14.27
C ILE A 91 -5.23 -13.02 15.12
N SER A 92 -4.33 -13.79 15.77
CA SER A 92 -3.25 -13.26 16.61
C SER A 92 -2.25 -12.36 15.85
N LEU A 93 -2.16 -12.49 14.52
CA LEU A 93 -1.29 -11.66 13.70
C LEU A 93 -1.77 -10.21 13.55
N TRP A 94 -3.05 -9.95 13.82
CA TRP A 94 -3.70 -8.64 13.70
C TRP A 94 -3.72 -7.87 15.03
N SER A 95 -2.59 -7.92 15.74
CA SER A 95 -2.41 -7.26 17.04
C SER A 95 -1.19 -6.33 17.03
N GLU A 96 -1.19 -5.30 17.87
CA GLU A 96 -0.03 -4.39 18.01
C GLU A 96 1.27 -5.17 18.31
N LYS A 97 1.15 -6.20 19.17
CA LYS A 97 2.27 -7.09 19.51
C LYS A 97 2.83 -7.80 18.29
N SER A 98 1.96 -8.34 17.43
CA SER A 98 2.38 -8.99 16.19
C SER A 98 2.96 -7.98 15.20
N LEU A 99 2.33 -6.81 15.04
CA LEU A 99 2.82 -5.75 14.16
C LEU A 99 4.29 -5.42 14.43
N VAL A 100 4.67 -5.38 15.70
CA VAL A 100 6.05 -5.13 16.14
C VAL A 100 6.96 -6.33 15.89
N ALA A 101 6.55 -7.53 16.34
CA ALA A 101 7.48 -8.64 16.52
C ALA A 101 7.45 -9.72 15.43
N SER A 102 6.35 -9.87 14.68
CA SER A 102 6.17 -11.03 13.80
C SER A 102 6.94 -10.93 12.49
N ALA A 103 7.37 -12.08 11.98
CA ALA A 103 8.09 -12.18 10.72
C ALA A 103 7.20 -11.77 9.53
N GLU A 104 5.91 -12.01 9.63
CA GLU A 104 4.91 -11.66 8.63
C GLU A 104 4.83 -10.14 8.42
N TRP A 105 4.72 -9.36 9.49
CA TRP A 105 4.73 -7.90 9.40
C TRP A 105 6.09 -7.34 9.00
N GLN A 106 7.19 -7.98 9.40
CA GLN A 106 8.53 -7.61 8.91
C GLN A 106 8.65 -7.81 7.40
N ARG A 107 8.09 -8.91 6.86
CA ARG A 107 8.05 -9.19 5.43
C ARG A 107 7.23 -8.15 4.68
N ILE A 108 6.05 -7.79 5.17
CA ILE A 108 5.23 -6.71 4.59
C ILE A 108 6.03 -5.41 4.52
N ARG A 109 6.66 -4.99 5.63
CA ARG A 109 7.51 -3.79 5.65
C ARG A 109 8.64 -3.83 4.62
N HIS A 110 9.28 -5.00 4.46
CA HIS A 110 10.35 -5.17 3.48
C HIS A 110 9.85 -5.00 2.05
N LEU A 111 8.78 -5.70 1.67
CA LEU A 111 8.17 -5.61 0.34
C LEU A 111 7.68 -4.18 0.06
N ALA A 112 7.03 -3.54 1.03
CA ALA A 112 6.53 -2.18 0.91
C ALA A 112 7.65 -1.15 0.67
N ARG A 113 8.80 -1.29 1.35
CA ARG A 113 9.98 -0.42 1.11
C ARG A 113 10.49 -0.54 -0.33
N GLN A 114 10.54 -1.75 -0.86
CA GLN A 114 10.94 -1.99 -2.25
C GLN A 114 9.91 -1.38 -3.21
N ALA A 115 8.62 -1.61 -2.98
CA ALA A 115 7.54 -1.11 -3.82
C ALA A 115 7.53 0.43 -3.88
N VAL A 116 7.65 1.12 -2.73
CA VAL A 116 7.69 2.59 -2.67
C VAL A 116 8.86 3.16 -3.46
N THR A 117 10.02 2.50 -3.44
CA THR A 117 11.19 2.94 -4.20
C THR A 117 10.91 2.92 -5.71
N LEU A 118 10.18 1.92 -6.20
CA LEU A 118 9.81 1.82 -7.61
C LEU A 118 8.69 2.81 -7.97
N LEU A 119 7.68 2.96 -7.11
CA LEU A 119 6.59 3.92 -7.30
C LEU A 119 7.06 5.39 -7.28
N ALA A 120 8.15 5.70 -6.58
CA ALA A 120 8.72 7.04 -6.55
C ALA A 120 9.44 7.41 -7.85
N ARG A 121 10.11 6.46 -8.49
CA ARG A 121 10.87 6.68 -9.73
C ARG A 121 9.95 6.99 -10.92
N GLN A 122 8.80 6.34 -11.00
CA GLN A 122 7.84 6.52 -12.09
C GLN A 122 7.13 7.87 -12.11
N CYS A 123 7.16 8.60 -10.99
CA CYS A 123 6.64 9.97 -10.94
C CYS A 123 7.63 11.01 -11.51
N ALA A 124 8.91 10.64 -11.66
CA ALA A 124 9.96 11.52 -12.19
C ALA A 124 10.08 11.45 -13.73
N ASP A 125 9.61 10.37 -14.34
CA ASP A 125 9.79 10.11 -15.78
C ASP A 125 8.64 10.67 -16.66
N THR A 126 7.82 11.60 -16.14
CA THR A 126 6.68 12.19 -16.87
C THR A 126 6.87 13.68 -17.23
N GLU A 127 8.10 14.18 -17.22
CA GLU A 127 8.47 15.50 -17.74
C GLU A 127 9.48 15.35 -18.88
N ASP A 128 8.98 15.04 -20.08
CA ASP A 128 9.63 15.36 -21.38
C ASP A 128 8.57 15.48 -22.49
#